data_AF-A0A8S2UDU0-F1
#
_entry.id   AF-A0A8S2UDU0-F1
#
_cell.length_a   1.000
_cell.length_b   1.000
_cell.length_c   1.000
_cell.angle_alpha   90.00
_cell.angle_beta   90.00
_cell.angle_gamma   90.00
#
_symmetry.space_group_name_H-M   'P 1'
#
loop_
_entity.id
_entity.type
_entity.pdbx_description
1 polymer ?
#
loop_
_entity_poly.entity_id
_entity_poly.type
_entity_poly.pdbx_seq_one_letter_code
_entity_poly.pdbx_strand_id
1 'polypeptide(L)'
;SNFELQSHPVRIGDFLQFVLDNGYTTKQWWDDDAFEWITETKISHPTSWSYDNSYRVNFMLQRDIPIETVLDHPVIVSQIEANAYCRWLSNKTGSEINLP
;
A
#
# COMPACT_ATOMS: atom_id res chain seq x y z
N SER A 1 -8.39 -25.33 -9.64
CA SER A 1 -7.49 -24.21 -9.94
C SER A 1 -6.29 -24.27 -9.03
N ASN A 2 -5.09 -24.04 -9.56
CA ASN A 2 -3.87 -23.92 -8.76
C ASN A 2 -3.67 -22.44 -8.40
N PHE A 3 -3.27 -22.17 -7.16
CA PHE A 3 -2.86 -20.84 -6.71
C PHE A 3 -1.60 -21.00 -5.86
N GLU A 4 -0.82 -19.93 -5.78
CA GLU A 4 0.36 -19.85 -4.92
C GLU A 4 0.17 -18.72 -3.92
N LEU A 5 0.75 -18.89 -2.73
CA LEU A 5 0.78 -17.86 -1.71
C LEU A 5 2.20 -17.32 -1.59
N GLN A 6 2.34 -16.01 -1.42
CA GLN A 6 3.63 -15.44 -1.08
C GLN A 6 4.13 -16.02 0.26
N SER A 7 5.42 -16.32 0.31
CA SER A 7 6.07 -16.88 1.50
C SER A 7 6.32 -15.85 2.60
N HIS A 8 6.15 -14.56 2.29
CA HIS A 8 6.36 -13.44 3.20
C HIS A 8 5.28 -12.38 3.00
N PRO A 9 4.97 -11.57 4.02
CA PRO A 9 4.11 -10.40 3.87
C PRO A 9 4.69 -9.39 2.87
N VAL A 10 3.81 -8.61 2.25
CA VAL A 10 4.18 -7.42 1.48
C VAL A 10 4.98 -6.47 2.35
N ARG A 11 6.11 -5.99 1.84
CA ARG A 11 7.02 -5.13 2.59
C ARG A 11 6.67 -3.66 2.38
N ILE A 12 7.16 -2.81 3.29
CA ILE A 12 7.04 -1.35 3.19
C ILE A 12 7.62 -0.85 1.87
N GLY A 13 8.77 -1.37 1.44
CA GLY A 13 9.38 -0.99 0.17
C GLY A 13 8.52 -1.33 -1.05
N ASP A 14 7.87 -2.49 -1.04
CA ASP A 14 6.97 -2.92 -2.12
C ASP A 14 5.73 -2.02 -2.20
N PHE A 15 5.13 -1.70 -1.05
CA PHE A 15 3.97 -0.81 -0.99
C PHE A 15 4.35 0.66 -1.28
N LEU A 16 5.56 1.08 -0.92
CA LEU A 16 6.06 2.41 -1.28
C LEU A 16 6.14 2.58 -2.80
N GLN A 17 6.48 1.53 -3.56
CA GLN A 17 6.40 1.59 -5.03
C GLN A 17 4.98 1.90 -5.50
N PHE A 18 3.96 1.26 -4.92
CA PHE A 18 2.56 1.57 -5.23
C PHE A 18 2.20 3.03 -4.93
N VAL A 19 2.64 3.56 -3.79
CA VAL A 19 2.43 4.98 -3.44
C VAL A 19 3.07 5.91 -4.47
N LEU A 20 4.33 5.64 -4.84
CA LEU A 20 5.10 6.45 -5.80
C LEU A 20 4.59 6.33 -7.24
N ASP A 21 4.03 5.18 -7.63
CA ASP A 21 3.39 4.94 -8.94
C ASP A 21 1.94 5.49 -8.97
N ASN A 22 1.64 6.55 -8.22
CA ASN A 22 0.33 7.22 -8.17
C ASN A 22 -0.82 6.32 -7.69
N GLY A 23 -0.53 5.36 -6.80
CA GLY A 23 -1.50 4.40 -6.29
C GLY A 23 -2.75 5.05 -5.70
N TYR A 24 -2.60 6.10 -4.89
CA TYR A 24 -3.69 6.82 -4.23
C TYR A 24 -4.45 7.80 -5.13
N THR A 25 -3.97 8.07 -6.34
CA THR A 25 -4.61 9.01 -7.27
C THR A 25 -5.13 8.33 -8.53
N THR A 26 -4.94 7.02 -8.66
CA THR A 26 -5.32 6.24 -9.85
C THR A 26 -6.59 5.42 -9.59
N LYS A 27 -7.74 5.92 -10.05
CA LYS A 27 -9.07 5.35 -9.80
C LYS A 27 -9.20 3.85 -10.07
N GLN A 28 -8.58 3.34 -11.13
CA GLN A 28 -8.69 1.93 -11.54
C GLN A 28 -8.22 0.90 -10.48
N TRP A 29 -7.50 1.33 -9.44
CA TRP A 29 -7.10 0.45 -8.33
C TRP A 29 -8.17 0.33 -7.25
N TRP A 30 -9.14 1.22 -7.21
CA TRP A 30 -10.05 1.36 -6.08
C TRP A 30 -11.47 1.01 -6.49
N ASP A 31 -12.26 0.55 -5.51
CA ASP A 31 -13.71 0.55 -5.67
C ASP A 31 -14.22 2.00 -5.67
N ASP A 32 -15.36 2.26 -6.30
CA ASP A 32 -15.87 3.63 -6.48
C ASP A 32 -16.03 4.38 -5.14
N ASP A 33 -16.73 3.78 -4.17
CA ASP A 33 -16.94 4.37 -2.83
C ASP A 33 -15.61 4.59 -2.08
N ALA A 34 -14.66 3.67 -2.23
CA ALA A 34 -13.34 3.78 -1.62
C ALA A 34 -12.53 4.91 -2.26
N PHE A 35 -12.58 5.04 -3.58
CA PHE A 35 -11.87 6.10 -4.32
C PHE A 35 -12.40 7.48 -3.96
N GLU A 36 -13.73 7.61 -3.87
CA GLU A 36 -14.39 8.85 -3.42
C GLU A 36 -13.91 9.22 -2.02
N TRP A 37 -13.98 8.27 -1.07
CA TRP A 37 -13.55 8.50 0.30
C TRP A 37 -12.08 8.93 0.43
N ILE A 38 -11.13 8.23 -0.20
CA ILE A 38 -9.70 8.61 -0.10
C ILE A 38 -9.43 9.96 -0.75
N THR A 39 -10.16 10.32 -1.81
CA THR A 39 -10.01 11.58 -2.53
C THR A 39 -10.53 12.74 -1.69
N GLU A 40 -11.73 12.61 -1.13
CA GLU A 40 -12.35 13.64 -0.28
C GLU A 40 -11.54 13.87 1.01
N THR A 41 -11.06 12.79 1.62
CA THR A 41 -10.25 12.85 2.84
C THR A 41 -8.77 13.16 2.58
N LYS A 42 -8.36 13.24 1.31
CA LYS A 42 -6.99 13.52 0.85
C LYS A 42 -5.96 12.55 1.42
N ILE A 43 -6.34 11.28 1.59
CA ILE A 43 -5.43 10.22 1.98
C ILE A 43 -4.48 9.95 0.80
N SER A 44 -3.18 9.94 1.07
CA SER A 44 -2.14 9.79 0.04
C SER A 44 -1.08 8.73 0.37
N HIS A 45 -1.21 8.09 1.53
CA HIS A 45 -0.36 7.03 2.04
C HIS A 45 -1.09 6.32 3.21
N PRO A 46 -0.61 5.16 3.67
CA PRO A 46 -1.19 4.48 4.82
C PRO A 46 -1.27 5.37 6.07
N THR A 47 -2.28 5.17 6.91
CA THR A 47 -2.46 5.93 8.17
C THR A 47 -1.30 5.77 9.16
N SER A 48 -0.56 4.65 9.07
CA SER A 48 0.65 4.43 9.87
C SER A 48 1.81 5.30 9.41
N TRP A 49 1.73 5.94 8.25
CA TRP A 49 2.79 6.77 7.68
C TRP A 49 2.51 8.26 7.88
N SER A 50 3.56 9.06 7.77
CA SER A 50 3.49 10.52 7.65
C SER A 50 4.46 11.01 6.59
N TYR A 51 4.22 12.21 6.06
CA TYR A 51 5.11 12.84 5.08
C TYR A 51 5.44 14.28 5.51
N ASP A 52 6.73 14.54 5.74
CA ASP A 52 7.31 15.87 5.87
C ASP A 52 8.67 15.87 5.16
N ASN A 53 8.69 16.31 3.90
CA ASN A 53 9.81 16.21 2.95
C ASN A 53 10.32 14.78 2.65
N SER A 54 9.95 13.81 3.47
CA SER A 54 10.28 12.39 3.38
C SER A 54 9.20 11.57 4.10
N TYR A 55 9.02 10.31 3.70
CA TYR A 55 8.07 9.41 4.36
C TYR A 55 8.64 8.88 5.67
N ARG A 56 7.77 8.75 6.66
CA ARG A 56 8.09 8.20 7.98
C ARG A 56 7.01 7.22 8.39
N VAL A 57 7.39 6.23 9.20
CA VAL A 57 6.51 5.13 9.63
C VAL A 57 6.35 5.16 11.15
N ASN A 58 5.12 4.95 11.59
CA ASN A 58 4.74 4.82 12.99
C ASN A 58 4.28 3.39 13.25
N PHE A 59 5.07 2.64 14.01
CA PHE A 59 4.67 1.37 14.60
C PHE A 59 4.07 1.58 15.99
N MET A 60 3.54 0.50 16.58
CA MET A 60 2.90 0.50 17.90
C MET A 60 3.81 1.02 19.02
N LEU A 61 5.10 0.67 19.00
CA LEU A 61 6.06 0.99 20.07
C LEU A 61 7.11 2.03 19.67
N GLN A 62 7.16 2.40 18.40
CA GLN A 62 8.19 3.30 17.87
C GLN A 62 7.57 4.15 16.76
N ARG A 63 7.77 5.47 16.87
CA ARG A 63 7.18 6.47 15.98
C ARG A 63 8.26 7.21 15.25
N ASP A 64 7.86 7.91 14.19
CA ASP A 64 8.73 8.82 13.46
C ASP A 64 10.01 8.13 12.94
N ILE A 65 9.85 6.95 12.33
CA ILE A 65 10.97 6.17 11.79
C ILE A 65 11.16 6.54 10.32
N PRO A 66 12.36 6.94 9.86
CA PRO A 66 12.61 7.17 8.44
C PRO A 66 12.33 5.89 7.64
N ILE A 67 11.47 5.98 6.61
CA ILE A 67 10.96 4.80 5.90
C ILE A 67 12.08 3.95 5.28
N GLU A 68 13.17 4.60 4.86
CA GLU A 68 14.33 3.98 4.23
C GLU A 68 15.07 3.00 5.16
N THR A 69 14.86 3.13 6.48
CA THR A 69 15.47 2.23 7.48
C THR A 69 14.67 0.95 7.71
N VAL A 70 13.45 0.86 7.18
CA VAL A 70 12.49 -0.23 7.46
C VAL A 70 11.84 -0.79 6.21
N LEU A 71 12.46 -0.64 5.03
CA LEU A 71 11.87 -1.07 3.75
C LEU A 71 11.55 -2.57 3.70
N ASP A 72 12.31 -3.42 4.40
CA ASP A 72 12.09 -4.88 4.47
C ASP A 72 11.03 -5.31 5.50
N HIS A 73 10.51 -4.38 6.31
CA HIS A 73 9.49 -4.70 7.31
C HIS A 73 8.11 -4.89 6.66
N PRO A 74 7.22 -5.71 7.25
CA PRO A 74 5.84 -5.84 6.78
C PRO A 74 5.10 -4.50 6.78
N VAL A 75 4.35 -4.22 5.71
CA VAL A 75 3.48 -3.03 5.66
C VAL A 75 2.20 -3.25 6.47
N ILE A 76 1.72 -2.21 7.14
CA ILE A 76 0.44 -2.20 7.85
C ILE A 76 -0.51 -1.25 7.13
N VAL A 77 -1.54 -1.81 6.50
CA VAL A 77 -2.55 -1.10 5.69
C VAL A 77 -3.95 -1.63 5.98
N SER A 78 -4.96 -0.85 5.59
CA SER A 78 -6.36 -1.31 5.58
C SER A 78 -6.59 -2.37 4.50
N GLN A 79 -7.70 -3.11 4.62
CA GLN A 79 -8.09 -4.09 3.58
C GLN A 79 -8.37 -3.41 2.23
N ILE A 80 -8.93 -2.19 2.24
CA ILE A 80 -9.23 -1.41 1.04
C ILE A 80 -7.93 -1.09 0.28
N GLU A 81 -6.92 -0.58 1.00
CA GLU A 81 -5.60 -0.30 0.44
C GLU A 81 -4.91 -1.57 -0.06
N ALA A 82 -5.03 -2.68 0.66
CA ALA A 82 -4.45 -3.95 0.25
C ALA A 82 -5.08 -4.48 -1.06
N ASN A 83 -6.40 -4.36 -1.22
CA ASN A 83 -7.08 -4.69 -2.48
C ASN A 83 -6.61 -3.79 -3.64
N ALA A 84 -6.44 -2.49 -3.39
CA ALA A 84 -5.93 -1.56 -4.40
C ALA A 84 -4.51 -1.91 -4.84
N TYR A 85 -3.65 -2.25 -3.87
CA TYR A 85 -2.31 -2.75 -4.14
C TYR A 85 -2.32 -4.03 -4.99
N CYS A 86 -3.15 -5.01 -4.66
CA CYS A 86 -3.30 -6.25 -5.43
C CYS A 86 -3.70 -5.98 -6.89
N ARG A 87 -4.63 -5.05 -7.14
CA ARG A 87 -5.05 -4.66 -8.50
C ARG A 87 -3.93 -3.98 -9.27
N TRP A 88 -3.22 -3.05 -8.63
CA TRP A 88 -2.05 -2.41 -9.22
C TRP A 88 -0.95 -3.42 -9.58
N LEU A 89 -0.62 -4.32 -8.64
CA LEU A 89 0.42 -5.32 -8.85
C LEU A 89 0.02 -6.34 -9.91
N SER A 90 -1.27 -6.70 -9.98
CA SER A 90 -1.79 -7.56 -11.04
C SER A 90 -1.58 -6.92 -12.42
N ASN A 91 -1.92 -5.64 -12.55
CA ASN A 91 -1.66 -4.91 -13.80
C ASN A 91 -0.15 -4.78 -14.10
N LYS A 92 0.69 -4.56 -13.09
CA LYS A 92 2.13 -4.41 -13.27
C LYS A 92 2.80 -5.72 -13.72
N THR A 93 2.32 -6.86 -13.23
CA THR A 93 2.93 -8.18 -13.45
C THR A 93 2.24 -9.01 -14.53
N GLY A 94 1.02 -8.65 -14.93
CA GLY A 94 0.18 -9.44 -15.83
C GLY A 94 -0.37 -10.73 -15.20
N SER A 95 -0.21 -10.91 -13.89
CA SER A 95 -0.72 -12.07 -13.13
C SER A 95 -1.91 -11.66 -12.28
N GLU A 96 -2.84 -12.57 -12.03
CA GLU A 96 -3.95 -12.31 -11.12
C GLU A 96 -3.48 -12.45 -9.66
N ILE A 97 -3.54 -11.36 -8.90
CA ILE A 97 -3.12 -11.29 -7.49
C ILE A 97 -4.28 -10.75 -6.68
N ASN A 98 -4.66 -11.48 -5.62
CA ASN A 98 -5.76 -11.12 -4.73
C ASN A 98 -5.36 -11.38 -3.27
N LEU A 99 -6.14 -10.83 -2.33
CA LEU A 99 -6.08 -11.24 -0.94
C LEU A 99 -6.59 -12.70 -0.80
N PRO A 100 -6.12 -13.44 0.23
CA PRO A 100 -6.57 -14.81 0.50
C PRO A 100 -8.06 -14.96 0.80
#